data_AF-A0A821Z8C2-F1
#
_entry.id   AF-A0A821Z8C2-F1
#
_cell.length_a   1.000
_cell.length_b   1.000
_cell.length_c   1.000
_cell.angle_alpha   90.00
_cell.angle_beta   90.00
_cell.angle_gamma   90.00
#
_symmetry.space_group_name_H-M   'P 1'
#
loop_
_entity.id
_entity.type
_entity.pdbx_description
1 polymer ?
#
loop_
_entity_poly.entity_id
_entity_poly.type
_entity_poly.pdbx_seq_one_letter_code
_entity_poly.pdbx_strand_id
1 'polypeptide(L)'
;MASPTSTKIPCVTCGNKGVGIFKCEGCSEIFCRKHVNEHRDMLSYQLDEILLEHDTLQQTITDHSNQEKNHHFLFKQINKWEQDSIIKIQQVAEETRQQGEKTD
;
A
#
# COMPACT_ATOMS: atom_id res chain seq x y z
N MET A 1 -36.74 28.68 45.49
CA MET A 1 -36.62 28.39 44.05
C MET A 1 -35.14 28.30 43.73
N ALA A 2 -34.58 27.09 43.66
CA ALA A 2 -33.17 26.89 43.29
C ALA A 2 -33.09 26.71 41.77
N SER A 3 -32.45 27.65 41.08
CA SER A 3 -32.15 27.54 39.65
C SER A 3 -31.10 26.45 39.43
N PRO A 4 -31.20 25.62 38.37
CA PRO A 4 -30.16 24.64 38.06
C PRO A 4 -28.89 25.40 37.69
N THR A 5 -27.83 25.23 38.47
CA THR A 5 -26.49 25.65 38.08
C THR A 5 -26.08 24.81 36.87
N SER A 6 -26.20 25.38 35.68
CA SER A 6 -25.66 24.78 34.46
C SER A 6 -24.13 24.71 34.62
N THR A 7 -23.62 23.53 34.97
CA THR A 7 -22.20 23.25 35.07
C THR A 7 -21.61 23.39 33.67
N LYS A 8 -21.02 24.55 33.38
CA LYS A 8 -20.38 24.82 32.09
C LYS A 8 -19.20 23.87 31.94
N ILE A 9 -19.26 22.97 30.97
CA ILE A 9 -18.15 22.07 30.66
C ILE A 9 -17.10 22.89 29.90
N PRO A 10 -15.82 22.87 30.30
CA PRO A 10 -14.77 23.60 29.60
C PRO A 10 -14.40 22.95 28.27
N CYS A 11 -13.87 23.75 27.35
CA CYS A 11 -13.25 23.24 26.12
C CYS A 11 -11.94 22.51 26.46
N VAL A 12 -11.68 21.34 25.86
CA VAL A 12 -10.44 20.57 26.06
C VAL A 12 -9.19 21.36 25.66
N THR A 13 -9.27 22.16 24.60
CA THR A 13 -8.10 22.87 24.04
C THR A 13 -7.78 24.18 24.77
N CYS A 14 -8.80 24.95 25.19
CA CYS A 14 -8.59 26.26 25.82
C CYS A 14 -9.07 26.36 27.27
N GLY A 15 -9.53 25.25 27.85
CA GLY A 15 -10.02 25.16 29.22
C GLY A 15 -11.18 26.13 29.47
N ASN A 16 -11.10 26.84 30.60
CA ASN A 16 -12.13 27.78 31.05
C ASN A 16 -12.25 29.05 30.18
N LYS A 17 -11.37 29.25 29.19
CA LYS A 17 -11.46 30.40 28.26
C LYS A 17 -12.61 30.26 27.26
N GLY A 18 -13.13 29.05 27.07
CA GLY A 18 -14.26 28.78 26.19
C GLY A 18 -15.20 27.75 26.79
N VAL A 19 -16.50 27.98 26.66
CA VAL A 19 -17.50 26.99 27.04
C VAL A 19 -17.56 25.91 25.97
N GLY A 20 -17.42 24.67 26.40
CA GLY A 20 -17.65 23.48 25.59
C GLY A 20 -19.11 23.39 25.19
N ILE A 21 -19.38 23.39 23.89
CA ILE A 21 -20.74 23.33 23.34
C ILE A 21 -20.94 22.14 22.40
N PHE A 22 -19.84 21.51 21.99
CA PHE A 22 -19.85 20.40 21.06
C PHE A 22 -19.00 19.26 21.61
N LYS A 23 -19.53 18.04 21.56
CA LYS A 23 -18.80 16.82 21.91
C LYS A 23 -18.51 16.05 20.63
N CYS A 24 -17.24 15.73 20.40
CA CYS A 24 -16.86 14.75 19.39
C CYS A 24 -17.07 13.35 19.98
N GLU A 25 -18.01 12.57 19.45
CA GLU A 25 -18.26 11.22 19.96
C GLU A 25 -17.12 10.24 19.64
N GLY A 26 -16.38 10.47 18.55
CA GLY A 26 -15.22 9.65 18.19
C GLY A 26 -14.05 9.83 19.17
N CYS A 27 -13.74 11.07 19.54
CA CYS A 27 -12.64 11.36 20.47
C CYS A 27 -13.10 11.40 21.94
N SER A 28 -14.41 11.44 22.19
CA SER A 28 -15.01 11.69 23.51
C SER A 28 -14.57 13.01 24.16
N GLU A 29 -14.15 13.98 23.34
CA GLU A 29 -13.67 15.30 23.78
C GLU A 29 -14.70 16.40 23.53
N ILE A 30 -14.66 17.44 24.37
CA ILE A 30 -15.61 18.56 24.33
C ILE A 30 -14.87 19.84 23.92
N PHE A 31 -15.41 20.53 22.93
CA PHE A 31 -14.79 21.70 22.31
C PHE A 31 -15.71 22.92 22.36
N CYS A 32 -15.12 24.11 22.39
CA CYS A 32 -15.83 25.33 22.04
C CYS A 32 -15.95 25.45 20.51
N ARG A 33 -16.76 26.40 20.04
CA ARG A 33 -17.06 26.59 18.60
C ARG A 33 -15.82 26.74 17.72
N LYS A 34 -14.75 27.35 18.22
CA LYS A 34 -13.51 27.54 17.45
C LYS A 34 -12.75 26.21 17.30
N HIS A 35 -12.44 25.57 18.43
CA HIS A 35 -11.59 24.38 18.44
C HIS A 35 -12.28 23.14 17.86
N VAL A 36 -13.63 23.08 17.79
CA VAL A 36 -14.30 22.01 17.04
C VAL A 36 -14.03 22.08 15.53
N ASN A 37 -13.97 23.29 14.96
CA ASN A 37 -13.65 23.45 13.53
C ASN A 37 -12.19 23.08 13.27
N GLU A 38 -11.27 23.58 14.10
CA GLU A 38 -9.85 23.23 14.01
C GLU A 38 -9.62 21.72 14.17
N HIS A 39 -10.34 21.08 15.09
CA HIS A 39 -10.32 19.62 15.26
C HIS A 39 -10.81 18.89 14.00
N ARG A 40 -11.90 19.36 13.38
CA ARG A 40 -12.42 18.78 12.14
C ARG A 40 -11.46 18.96 10.97
N ASP A 41 -10.80 20.11 10.87
CA ASP A 41 -9.82 20.39 9.82
C ASP A 41 -8.58 19.48 9.99
N MET A 42 -8.10 19.32 11.23
CA MET A 42 -7.04 18.38 11.57
C MET A 42 -7.40 16.94 11.18
N LEU A 43 -8.61 16.47 11.51
CA LEU A 43 -9.07 15.13 11.12
C LEU A 43 -9.15 14.96 9.61
N SER A 44 -9.55 16.00 8.87
CA SER A 44 -9.61 15.98 7.42
C SER A 44 -8.20 15.84 6.82
N TYR A 45 -7.24 16.60 7.34
CA TYR A 45 -5.83 16.50 6.93
C TYR A 45 -5.25 15.10 7.19
N GLN A 46 -5.50 14.53 8.37
CA GLN A 46 -5.03 13.17 8.70
C GLN A 46 -5.63 12.12 7.76
N LEU A 47 -6.91 12.27 7.38
CA LEU A 47 -7.55 11.38 6.42
C LEU A 47 -6.92 11.49 5.04
N ASP A 48 -6.64 12.71 4.57
CA ASP A 48 -6.00 12.94 3.28
C ASP A 48 -4.60 12.30 3.24
N GLU A 49 -3.83 12.37 4.33
CA GLU A 49 -2.54 11.71 4.47
C GLU A 49 -2.66 10.18 4.39
N ILE A 50 -3.62 9.58 5.11
CA ILE A 50 -3.88 8.14 5.06
C ILE A 50 -4.27 7.69 3.65
N LEU A 51 -5.09 8.47 2.94
CA LEU A 51 -5.48 8.16 1.57
C LEU A 51 -4.28 8.21 0.61
N LEU A 52 -3.41 9.20 0.77
CA LEU A 52 -2.18 9.30 -0.02
C LEU A 52 -1.24 8.11 0.22
N GLU A 53 -1.07 7.71 1.48
CA GLU A 53 -0.28 6.53 1.84
C GLU A 53 -0.86 5.24 1.25
N HIS A 54 -2.19 5.09 1.33
CA HIS A 54 -2.91 3.97 0.74
C HIS A 54 -2.66 3.87 -0.77
N ASP A 55 -2.82 4.96 -1.51
CA ASP A 55 -2.64 4.98 -2.96
C ASP A 55 -1.19 4.68 -3.35
N THR A 56 -0.23 5.21 -2.58
CA THR A 56 1.20 4.93 -2.75
C THR A 56 1.51 3.45 -2.52
N LEU A 57 0.93 2.85 -1.49
CA LEU A 57 1.10 1.43 -1.19
C LEU A 57 0.49 0.56 -2.30
N GLN A 58 -0.72 0.90 -2.76
CA GLN A 58 -1.39 0.18 -3.84
C GLN A 58 -0.59 0.22 -5.14
N GLN A 59 -0.02 1.38 -5.48
CA GLN A 59 0.85 1.53 -6.64
C GLN A 59 2.11 0.66 -6.48
N THR A 60 2.75 0.72 -5.32
CA THR A 60 3.95 -0.07 -5.02
C THR A 60 3.69 -1.58 -5.17
N ILE A 61 2.58 -2.09 -4.64
CA ILE A 61 2.20 -3.51 -4.77
C ILE A 61 1.99 -3.89 -6.24
N THR A 62 1.31 -3.02 -6.99
CA THR A 62 1.02 -3.25 -8.42
C THR A 62 2.31 -3.32 -9.23
N ASP A 63 3.25 -2.41 -8.97
CA ASP A 63 4.54 -2.36 -9.65
C ASP A 63 5.39 -3.59 -9.35
N HIS A 64 5.47 -4.02 -8.09
CA HIS A 64 6.18 -5.24 -7.71
C HIS A 64 5.57 -6.48 -8.39
N SER A 65 4.23 -6.62 -8.38
CA SER A 65 3.57 -7.75 -9.04
C SER A 65 3.86 -7.79 -10.55
N ASN A 66 3.91 -6.64 -11.21
CA ASN A 66 4.24 -6.56 -12.63
C ASN A 66 5.71 -6.90 -12.89
N GLN A 67 6.63 -6.44 -12.03
CA GLN A 67 8.04 -6.82 -12.12
C GLN A 67 8.25 -8.32 -11.93
N GLU A 68 7.61 -8.94 -10.95
CA GLU A 68 7.68 -10.39 -10.72
C GLU A 68 7.16 -11.20 -11.92
N LYS A 69 6.04 -10.77 -12.53
CA LYS A 69 5.52 -11.39 -13.76
C LYS A 69 6.52 -11.30 -14.91
N ASN A 70 7.15 -10.15 -15.09
CA ASN A 70 8.16 -9.95 -16.12
C ASN A 70 9.41 -10.82 -15.89
N HIS A 71 9.89 -10.89 -14.64
CA HIS A 71 10.99 -11.79 -14.27
C HIS A 71 10.65 -13.25 -14.54
N HIS A 72 9.46 -13.71 -14.12
CA HIS A 72 9.01 -15.07 -14.35
C HIS A 72 8.90 -15.40 -15.86
N PHE A 73 8.44 -14.45 -16.68
CA PHE A 73 8.42 -14.61 -18.14
C PHE A 73 9.82 -14.76 -18.74
N LEU A 74 10.78 -13.92 -18.34
CA LEU A 74 12.17 -14.00 -18.81
C LEU A 74 12.83 -15.32 -18.39
N PHE A 75 12.66 -15.77 -17.14
CA PHE A 75 13.17 -17.07 -16.70
C PHE A 75 12.58 -18.23 -17.52
N LYS A 76 11.29 -18.18 -17.85
CA LYS A 76 10.67 -19.20 -18.72
C LYS A 76 11.29 -19.22 -20.12
N GLN A 77 11.62 -18.06 -20.68
CA GLN A 77 12.29 -17.95 -21.98
C GLN A 77 13.73 -18.47 -21.94
N ILE A 78 14.48 -18.15 -20.88
CA ILE A 78 15.85 -18.64 -20.67
C ILE A 78 15.86 -20.16 -20.57
N ASN A 79 14.98 -20.74 -19.74
CA ASN A 79 14.87 -22.19 -19.59
C ASN A 79 14.53 -22.87 -20.92
N LYS A 80 13.64 -22.27 -21.72
CA LYS A 80 13.31 -22.79 -23.05
C LYS A 80 14.53 -22.77 -23.97
N TRP A 81 15.23 -21.64 -24.04
CA TRP A 81 16.44 -21.51 -24.85
C TRP A 81 17.53 -22.51 -24.44
N GLU A 82 17.70 -22.75 -23.14
CA GLU A 82 18.64 -23.74 -22.62
C GLU A 82 18.29 -25.16 -23.08
N GLN A 83 17.02 -25.57 -22.93
CA GLN A 83 16.55 -26.89 -23.37
C GLN A 83 16.70 -27.08 -24.88
N ASP A 84 16.28 -26.09 -25.68
CA ASP A 84 16.39 -26.13 -27.14
C ASP A 84 17.86 -26.24 -27.58
N SER A 85 18.76 -25.52 -26.90
CA SER A 85 20.21 -25.57 -27.12
C SER A 85 20.79 -26.95 -26.82
N ILE A 86 20.42 -27.55 -25.69
CA ILE A 86 20.87 -28.90 -25.31
C ILE A 86 20.44 -29.93 -26.34
N ILE A 87 19.15 -29.91 -26.74
CA ILE A 87 18.60 -30.83 -27.73
C ILE A 87 19.37 -30.71 -29.05
N LYS A 88 19.62 -29.49 -29.51
CA LYS A 88 20.34 -29.24 -30.76
C LYS A 88 21.78 -29.78 -30.72
N ILE A 89 22.49 -29.55 -29.61
CA ILE A 89 23.85 -30.07 -29.43
C ILE A 89 23.84 -31.60 -29.44
N GLN A 90 22.88 -32.22 -28.75
CA GLN A 90 22.75 -33.69 -28.71
C GLN A 90 22.45 -34.27 -30.10
N GLN A 91 21.55 -33.65 -30.87
CA GLN A 91 21.23 -34.06 -32.24
C GLN A 91 22.45 -34.01 -33.14
N VAL A 92 23.17 -32.88 -33.17
CA VAL A 92 24.38 -32.74 -33.99
C VAL A 92 25.45 -33.75 -33.58
N ALA A 93 25.62 -33.98 -32.27
CA ALA A 93 26.58 -34.96 -31.78
C ALA A 93 26.21 -36.39 -32.22
N GLU A 94 24.92 -36.73 -32.25
CA GLU A 94 24.44 -38.03 -32.72
C GLU A 94 24.60 -38.21 -34.23
N GLU A 95 24.22 -37.19 -35.01
CA GLU A 95 24.41 -37.20 -36.47
C GLU A 95 25.88 -37.40 -36.84
N THR A 96 26.79 -36.74 -36.12
CA THR A 96 28.24 -36.87 -36.34
C THR A 96 28.74 -38.27 -36.00
N ARG A 97 28.26 -38.89 -34.90
CA ARG A 97 28.60 -40.28 -34.55
C ARG A 97 28.16 -41.25 -35.63
N GLN A 98 26.90 -41.13 -36.07
CA GLN A 98 26.31 -41.98 -37.12
C GLN A 98 27.00 -41.82 -38.48
N GLN A 99 27.51 -40.62 -38.79
CA GLN A 99 28.28 -40.38 -40.02
C GLN A 99 29.68 -40.98 -39.95
N GLY A 100 30.36 -40.88 -38.80
CA GLY A 100 31.66 -41.54 -38.60
C GLY A 100 31.59 -43.06 -38.76
N GLU A 101 30.55 -43.68 -38.19
CA GLU A 101 30.31 -45.14 -38.27
C GLU A 101 29.98 -45.66 -39.68
N LYS A 102 29.53 -44.81 -40.61
CA LYS A 102 29.20 -45.20 -41.99
C LYS A 102 30.39 -45.11 -42.96
N THR A 103 31.52 -44.59 -42.50
CA THR A 103 32.74 -44.39 -43.30
C THR A 103 33.84 -45.43 -43.06
N ASP A 104 33.61 -46.41 -42.18
CA ASP A 104 34.39 -47.66 -42.04
C ASP A 104 33.71 -48.83 -42.79
#